data_AF-A0A927B4T8-F1
#
_entry.id   AF-A0A927B4T8-F1
#
_cell.length_a   1.000
_cell.length_b   1.000
_cell.length_c   1.000
_cell.angle_alpha   90.00
_cell.angle_beta   90.00
_cell.angle_gamma   90.00
#
_symmetry.space_group_name_H-M   'P 1'
#
loop_
_entity.id
_entity.type
_entity.pdbx_description
1 polymer ?
#
loop_
_entity_poly.entity_id
_entity_poly.type
_entity_poly.pdbx_seq_one_letter_code
_entity_poly.pdbx_strand_id
1 'polypeptide(L)'
;MKILLILVVLWPLSLSAQVHSPIITQAIDSVLEANQVPAIVAAIVKPTQILYGYGGRIRADRTDTIKATSKFHLGSNTKAVTSFMAAKLVEQGKLKWTDKLVAEVTQLG
;
A
#
# COMPACT_ATOMS: atom_id res chain seq x y z
N MET A 1 41.71 -1.51 23.09
CA MET A 1 40.81 -0.34 23.04
C MET A 1 40.44 0.16 21.63
N LYS A 2 41.06 -0.32 20.54
CA LYS A 2 40.71 0.08 19.16
C LYS A 2 39.60 -0.77 18.50
N ILE A 3 39.45 -2.04 18.90
CA ILE A 3 38.42 -2.96 18.36
C ILE A 3 37.03 -2.71 19.00
N LEU A 4 36.98 -2.17 20.23
CA LEU A 4 35.73 -1.86 20.92
C LEU A 4 34.97 -0.67 20.31
N LEU A 5 35.68 0.21 19.59
CA LEU A 5 35.11 1.39 18.92
C LEU A 5 34.38 1.06 17.60
N ILE A 6 34.71 -0.07 16.96
CA ILE A 6 34.13 -0.45 15.65
C ILE A 6 32.77 -1.15 15.80
N LEU A 7 32.53 -1.83 16.93
CA LEU A 7 31.27 -2.53 17.20
C LEU A 7 30.09 -1.60 17.52
N VAL A 8 30.33 -0.38 18.01
CA VAL A 8 29.28 0.62 18.30
C VAL A 8 28.74 1.28 17.02
N VAL A 9 29.51 1.27 15.92
CA VAL A 9 29.16 1.94 14.65
C VAL A 9 28.25 1.11 13.77
N LEU A 10 28.08 -0.18 14.05
CA LEU A 10 27.25 -1.12 13.28
C LEU A 10 25.83 -1.28 13.82
N TRP A 11 25.34 -0.37 14.67
CA TRP A 11 23.92 -0.36 15.01
C TRP A 11 23.12 0.08 13.76
N PRO A 12 22.25 -0.75 13.19
CA PRO A 12 21.48 -0.35 12.02
C PRO A 12 20.56 0.80 12.44
N LEU A 13 20.85 2.00 11.94
CA LEU A 13 19.90 3.11 11.95
C LEU A 13 18.67 2.63 11.17
N SER A 14 17.63 2.25 11.89
CA SER A 14 16.36 1.86 11.29
C SER A 14 15.66 3.14 10.84
N LEU A 15 15.99 3.63 9.64
CA LEU A 15 15.15 4.62 8.96
C LEU A 15 13.86 3.92 8.53
N SER A 16 12.84 3.95 9.39
CA SER A 16 11.50 3.57 8.96
C SER A 16 10.88 4.73 8.20
N ALA A 17 10.71 4.57 6.89
CA ALA A 17 9.98 5.53 6.07
C ALA A 17 8.46 5.53 6.38
N GLN A 18 7.95 4.51 7.07
CA GLN A 18 6.55 4.40 7.44
C GLN A 18 6.34 4.86 8.88
N VAL A 19 5.46 5.83 9.07
CA VAL A 19 5.14 6.44 10.37
C VAL A 19 3.65 6.31 10.62
N HIS A 20 3.29 5.67 11.73
CA HIS A 20 1.89 5.64 12.19
C HIS A 20 1.52 7.04 12.69
N SER A 21 0.45 7.61 12.13
CA SER A 21 -0.01 8.95 12.41
C SER A 21 -1.28 8.92 13.26
N PRO A 22 -1.23 9.43 14.51
CA PRO A 22 -2.42 9.57 15.34
C PRO A 22 -3.47 10.49 14.72
N ILE A 23 -3.04 11.53 13.99
CA ILE A 23 -3.95 12.47 13.31
C ILE A 23 -4.75 11.76 12.22
N ILE A 24 -4.11 10.92 11.40
CA ILE A 24 -4.80 10.13 10.38
C ILE A 24 -5.74 9.12 11.03
N THR A 25 -5.31 8.48 12.13
CA THR A 25 -6.14 7.51 12.87
C THR A 25 -7.40 8.18 13.43
N GLN A 26 -7.26 9.34 14.06
CA GLN A 26 -8.40 10.11 14.58
C GLN A 26 -9.36 10.54 13.46
N ALA A 27 -8.84 10.99 12.31
CA ALA A 27 -9.67 11.33 11.16
C ALA A 27 -10.42 10.11 10.62
N ILE A 28 -9.78 8.93 10.59
CA ILE A 28 -10.43 7.67 10.24
C ILE A 28 -11.57 7.35 11.20
N ASP A 29 -11.34 7.46 12.51
CA ASP A 29 -12.36 7.17 13.52
C ASP A 29 -13.59 8.06 13.34
N SER A 30 -13.40 9.36 13.07
CA SER A 30 -14.53 10.27 12.75
C SER A 30 -15.30 9.84 11.50
N VAL A 31 -14.62 9.36 10.46
CA VAL A 31 -15.26 8.87 9.23
C VAL A 31 -16.01 7.56 9.47
N LEU A 32 -15.46 6.65 10.27
CA LEU A 32 -16.10 5.40 10.66
C LEU A 32 -17.42 5.67 11.40
N GLU A 33 -17.40 6.59 12.37
CA GLU A 33 -18.59 7.02 13.12
C GLU A 33 -19.66 7.62 12.21
N ALA A 34 -19.26 8.46 11.25
CA ALA A 34 -20.19 9.13 10.35
C ALA A 34 -20.81 8.23 9.26
N ASN A 35 -20.09 7.20 8.80
CA ASN A 35 -20.46 6.44 7.60
C ASN A 35 -20.82 4.97 7.87
N GLN A 36 -20.70 4.49 9.10
CA GLN A 36 -21.04 3.11 9.50
C GLN A 36 -20.32 2.03 8.66
N VAL A 37 -19.14 2.34 8.12
CA VAL A 37 -18.32 1.36 7.41
C VAL A 37 -17.48 0.57 8.42
N PRO A 38 -17.23 -0.74 8.21
CA PRO A 38 -16.61 -1.58 9.25
C PRO A 38 -15.17 -1.20 9.59
N ALA A 39 -14.39 -0.78 8.61
CA ALA A 39 -12.96 -0.54 8.75
C ALA A 39 -12.41 0.34 7.62
N ILE A 40 -11.39 1.14 7.94
CA ILE A 40 -10.66 1.98 6.99
C ILE A 40 -9.16 1.90 7.31
N VAL A 41 -8.35 1.88 6.26
CA VAL A 41 -6.90 2.14 6.30
C VAL A 41 -6.62 3.28 5.34
N ALA A 42 -5.81 4.25 5.76
CA ALA A 42 -5.38 5.34 4.90
C ALA A 42 -3.87 5.57 5.02
N ALA A 43 -3.27 6.00 3.91
CA ALA A 43 -1.86 6.39 3.87
C ALA A 43 -1.69 7.65 3.00
N ILE A 44 -0.80 8.54 3.43
CA ILE A 44 -0.34 9.72 2.71
C ILE A 44 1.11 9.48 2.34
N VAL A 45 1.39 9.35 1.05
CA VAL A 45 2.74 9.16 0.51
C VAL A 45 3.36 10.53 0.26
N LYS A 46 4.47 10.82 0.93
CA LYS A 46 5.31 12.01 0.71
C LYS A 46 6.67 11.58 0.15
N PRO A 47 7.48 12.49 -0.42
CA PRO A 47 8.77 12.13 -1.01
C PRO A 47 9.74 11.39 -0.06
N THR A 48 9.69 11.68 1.24
CA THR A 48 10.62 11.12 2.24
C THR A 48 9.97 10.17 3.23
N GLN A 49 8.64 10.13 3.31
CA GLN A 49 7.94 9.35 4.32
C GLN A 49 6.50 9.01 3.90
N ILE A 50 5.97 7.96 4.50
CA ILE A 50 4.59 7.52 4.37
C ILE A 50 3.96 7.66 5.76
N LEU A 51 2.96 8.52 5.87
CA LEU A 51 2.15 8.62 7.08
C LEU A 51 0.94 7.71 6.90
N TYR A 52 0.64 6.83 7.85
CA TYR A 52 -0.50 5.94 7.75
C TYR A 52 -1.34 5.90 9.02
N GLY A 53 -2.59 5.48 8.90
CA GLY A 53 -3.51 5.24 10.01
C GLY A 53 -4.52 4.16 9.63
N TYR A 54 -5.12 3.54 10.64
CA TYR A 54 -6.12 2.49 10.45
C TYR A 54 -7.09 2.47 11.63
N GLY A 55 -8.33 2.09 11.39
CA GLY A 55 -9.36 2.00 12.43
C GLY A 55 -10.49 1.05 12.04
N GLY A 56 -11.27 0.64 13.04
CA GLY A 56 -12.42 -0.23 12.87
C GLY A 56 -12.13 -1.72 13.08
N ARG A 57 -13.06 -2.55 12.60
CA ARG A 57 -13.16 -3.99 12.88
C ARG A 57 -13.07 -4.82 11.61
N ILE A 58 -12.52 -6.02 11.71
CA ILE A 58 -12.38 -6.95 10.57
C ILE A 58 -13.75 -7.24 9.94
N ARG A 59 -14.79 -7.33 10.77
CA ARG A 59 -16.18 -7.50 10.36
C ARG A 59 -17.10 -6.65 11.24
N ALA A 60 -18.24 -6.22 10.69
CA ALA A 60 -19.23 -5.43 11.41
C ALA A 60 -19.81 -6.16 12.64
N ASP A 61 -19.91 -7.50 12.57
CA ASP A 61 -20.48 -8.37 13.59
C ASP A 61 -19.45 -8.85 14.65
N ARG A 62 -18.19 -8.44 14.55
CA ARG A 62 -17.10 -8.85 15.45
C ARG A 62 -16.50 -7.66 16.17
N THR A 63 -15.78 -7.93 17.25
CA THR A 63 -15.01 -6.93 18.00
C THR A 63 -13.53 -6.89 17.59
N ASP A 64 -13.09 -7.85 16.77
CA ASP A 64 -11.70 -7.95 16.32
C ASP A 64 -11.31 -6.71 15.50
N THR A 65 -10.30 -5.98 15.96
CA THR A 65 -9.82 -4.79 15.28
C THR A 65 -8.91 -5.15 14.11
N ILE A 66 -8.93 -4.31 13.08
CA ILE A 66 -7.95 -4.43 12.00
C ILE A 66 -6.55 -4.05 12.48
N LYS A 67 -5.53 -4.53 11.78
CA LYS A 67 -4.13 -4.13 11.94
C LYS A 67 -3.69 -3.39 10.68
N ALA A 68 -2.56 -2.68 10.74
CA ALA A 68 -1.96 -2.07 9.55
C ALA A 68 -1.70 -3.07 8.40
N THR A 69 -1.54 -4.36 8.73
CA THR A 69 -1.30 -5.45 7.77
C THR A 69 -2.56 -6.24 7.40
N SER A 70 -3.73 -5.82 7.87
CA SER A 70 -5.00 -6.44 7.47
C SER A 70 -5.21 -6.31 5.96
N LYS A 71 -5.71 -7.39 5.34
CA LYS A 71 -5.96 -7.42 3.89
C LYS A 71 -7.36 -6.91 3.57
N PHE A 72 -7.46 -6.17 2.47
CA PHE A 72 -8.70 -5.64 1.93
C PHE A 72 -8.86 -6.07 0.47
N HIS A 73 -10.10 -6.21 0.02
CA HIS A 73 -10.37 -6.37 -1.41
C HIS A 73 -10.09 -5.04 -2.12
N LEU A 74 -9.22 -5.08 -3.14
CA LEU A 74 -8.86 -3.88 -3.91
C LEU A 74 -9.96 -3.44 -4.89
N GLY A 75 -10.84 -4.36 -5.30
CA GLY A 75 -11.90 -4.08 -6.27
C GLY A 75 -11.34 -3.50 -7.57
N SER A 76 -11.97 -2.45 -8.09
CA SER A 76 -11.53 -1.79 -9.33
C SER A 76 -10.15 -1.13 -9.25
N ASN A 77 -9.56 -0.94 -8.06
CA ASN A 77 -8.19 -0.44 -7.93
C ASN A 77 -7.16 -1.40 -8.54
N THR A 78 -7.50 -2.70 -8.67
CA THR A 78 -6.67 -3.66 -9.41
C THR A 78 -6.43 -3.23 -10.87
N LYS A 79 -7.34 -2.48 -11.50
CA LYS A 79 -7.15 -1.94 -12.86
C LYS A 79 -5.94 -1.02 -12.94
N ALA A 80 -5.74 -0.14 -11.96
CA ALA A 80 -4.57 0.73 -11.92
C ALA A 80 -3.26 -0.07 -11.84
N VAL A 81 -3.25 -1.15 -11.05
CA VAL A 81 -2.10 -2.06 -10.95
C VAL A 81 -1.84 -2.76 -12.29
N THR A 82 -2.87 -3.31 -12.93
CA THR A 82 -2.74 -3.96 -14.24
C THR A 82 -2.27 -2.99 -15.31
N SER A 83 -2.82 -1.77 -15.36
CA SER A 83 -2.39 -0.73 -16.30
C SER A 83 -0.95 -0.31 -16.08
N PHE A 84 -0.49 -0.21 -14.82
CA PHE A 84 0.91 0.06 -14.51
C PHE A 84 1.83 -1.07 -15.02
N MET A 85 1.44 -2.33 -14.81
CA MET A 85 2.20 -3.47 -15.35
C MET A 85 2.27 -3.44 -16.88
N ALA A 86 1.15 -3.13 -17.55
CA ALA A 86 1.14 -2.95 -19.00
C ALA A 86 2.07 -1.81 -19.46
N ALA A 87 2.06 -0.67 -18.78
CA ALA A 87 2.96 0.44 -19.06
C ALA A 87 4.43 0.06 -18.91
N LYS A 88 4.78 -0.74 -17.89
CA LYS A 88 6.15 -1.27 -17.73
C LYS A 88 6.55 -2.21 -18.86
N LEU A 89 5.63 -3.00 -19.40
CA LEU A 89 5.90 -3.84 -20.58
C LEU A 89 6.11 -3.01 -21.84
N VAL A 90 5.36 -1.91 -21.99
CA VAL A 90 5.57 -0.96 -23.09
C VAL A 90 6.93 -0.27 -22.99
N GLU A 91 7.31 0.19 -21.79
CA GLU A 91 8.64 0.77 -21.54
C GLU A 91 9.77 -0.22 -21.84
N GLN A 92 9.56 -1.51 -21.58
CA GLN A 92 10.50 -2.59 -21.91
C GLN A 92 10.50 -2.97 -23.40
N GLY A 93 9.64 -2.36 -24.23
CA GLY A 93 9.50 -2.69 -25.65
C GLY A 93 8.83 -4.05 -25.93
N LYS A 94 8.22 -4.67 -24.91
CA LYS A 94 7.52 -5.97 -25.01
C LYS A 94 6.07 -5.85 -25.48
N LEU A 95 5.49 -4.67 -25.32
CA LEU A 95 4.19 -4.29 -25.84
C LEU A 95 4.32 -2.89 -26.46
N LYS A 96 3.33 -2.50 -27.27
CA LYS A 96 3.14 -1.15 -27.77
C LYS A 96 1.70 -0.74 -27.50
N TRP A 97 1.49 0.54 -27.27
CA TRP A 97 0.15 1.10 -27.07
C TRP A 97 -0.82 0.85 -28.24
N THR A 98 -0.28 0.61 -29.42
CA THR A 98 -1.03 0.39 -30.66
C THR A 98 -1.14 -1.09 -31.05
N ASP A 99 -0.64 -2.02 -30.24
CA ASP A 99 -0.75 -3.44 -30.55
C ASP A 99 -2.22 -3.86 -30.58
N LYS A 100 -2.56 -4.67 -31.58
CA LYS A 100 -3.89 -5.28 -31.65
C LYS A 100 -3.94 -6.42 -30.65
N LEU A 101 -5.02 -6.51 -29.88
CA LEU A 101 -5.20 -7.56 -28.88
C LEU A 101 -4.97 -8.97 -29.44
N VAL A 102 -5.48 -9.25 -30.64
CA VAL A 102 -5.34 -10.56 -31.32
C VAL A 102 -3.89 -10.92 -31.71
N ALA A 103 -3.00 -9.93 -31.82
CA ALA A 103 -1.59 -10.20 -32.09
C ALA A 103 -0.88 -10.76 -30.84
N GLU A 104 -1.30 -10.31 -29.66
CA GLU A 104 -0.68 -10.67 -28.37
C GLU A 104 -1.41 -11.82 -27.67
N VAL A 105 -2.72 -11.96 -27.88
CA VAL A 105 -3.55 -13.02 -27.31
C VAL A 105 -4.05 -13.94 -28.41
N THR A 106 -3.20 -14.92 -28.75
CA THR A 106 -3.38 -15.80 -29.92
C THR A 106 -4.63 -16.69 -29.85
N GLN A 107 -5.25 -16.86 -28.67
CA GLN A 107 -6.51 -17.60 -28.53
C GLN A 107 -7.75 -16.81 -28.99
N LEU A 108 -7.61 -15.52 -29.31
CA LEU A 108 -8.71 -14.64 -29.71
C LEU A 108 -8.79 -14.37 -31.22
N GLY A 109 -7.88 -14.97 -32.02
CA GLY A 109 -7.85 -14.88 -33.49
C GLY A 109 -8.24 -16.20 -34.13
#